data_AF-A0AAU8D8Q0-F1
#
_entry.id   AF-A0AAU8D8Q0-F1
#
_cell.length_a   1.000
_cell.length_b   1.000
_cell.length_c   1.000
_cell.angle_alpha   90.00
_cell.angle_beta   90.00
_cell.angle_gamma   90.00
#
_symmetry.space_group_name_H-M   'P 1'
#
loop_
_entity.id
_entity.type
_entity.pdbx_description
1 polymer ?
#
loop_
_entity_poly.entity_id
_entity_poly.type
_entity_poly.pdbx_seq_one_letter_code
_entity_poly.pdbx_strand_id
1 'polypeptide(L)'
;MVGGGGDDTYIVAAVGDITTENAGEGTDTVRSYINWMLGANVEQLELLGTGNLNGTGNALNNTLVGNSGNNVLNGGAGDDMRGGAGNDIYVVAAAGDVTAEDPSQGTDTVRSYINWTLGANVEQLELLGTGNLNGTGNSLNNTLVGDSGANSLSGGDGWQGLRSGHREVEHV
;
A
#
# COMPACT_ATOMS: atom_id res chain seq x y z
N MET A 1 -1.52 -26.11 1.56
CA MET A 1 -0.39 -26.21 2.49
C MET A 1 -0.91 -25.83 3.87
N VAL A 2 -0.47 -26.53 4.91
CA VAL A 2 -0.83 -26.25 6.31
C VAL A 2 0.50 -26.16 7.06
N GLY A 3 0.73 -25.05 7.76
CA GLY A 3 1.96 -24.75 8.50
C GLY A 3 1.95 -25.47 9.85
N GLY A 4 0.88 -25.29 10.62
CA GLY A 4 0.71 -25.93 11.91
C GLY A 4 1.04 -24.96 13.03
N GLY A 5 1.64 -25.45 14.11
CA GLY A 5 2.02 -24.58 15.23
C GLY A 5 3.40 -23.95 15.04
N GLY A 6 3.54 -22.68 15.38
CA GLY A 6 4.79 -21.90 15.28
C GLY A 6 4.71 -20.86 14.17
N ASP A 7 5.86 -20.22 13.90
CA ASP A 7 6.00 -19.27 12.80
C ASP A 7 6.35 -20.05 11.52
N ASP A 8 5.41 -20.14 10.58
CA ASP A 8 5.53 -20.91 9.36
C ASP A 8 5.81 -20.06 8.11
N THR A 9 6.35 -20.72 7.07
CA THR A 9 6.61 -20.08 5.78
C THR A 9 6.03 -20.89 4.63
N TYR A 10 5.11 -20.28 3.92
CA TYR A 10 4.48 -20.80 2.71
C TYR A 10 5.18 -20.30 1.46
N ILE A 11 5.34 -21.18 0.46
CA ILE A 11 5.77 -20.79 -0.87
C ILE A 11 4.62 -20.95 -1.84
N VAL A 12 4.19 -19.85 -2.44
CA VAL A 12 3.15 -19.83 -3.48
C VAL A 12 3.82 -19.60 -4.81
N ALA A 13 3.65 -20.52 -5.75
CA ALA A 13 4.27 -20.45 -7.08
C ALA A 13 3.32 -20.79 -8.23
N ALA A 14 2.11 -21.25 -7.94
CA ALA A 14 1.13 -21.59 -8.96
C ALA A 14 -0.29 -21.19 -8.55
N VAL A 15 -1.11 -20.88 -9.56
CA VAL A 15 -2.54 -20.68 -9.36
C VAL A 15 -3.14 -21.99 -8.81
N GLY A 16 -3.84 -21.90 -7.68
CA GLY A 16 -4.44 -23.05 -7.00
C GLY A 16 -3.69 -23.50 -5.74
N ASP A 17 -2.52 -22.93 -5.45
CA ASP A 17 -1.91 -23.06 -4.12
C ASP A 17 -2.88 -22.48 -3.05
N ILE A 18 -2.87 -23.10 -1.88
CA ILE A 18 -3.71 -22.72 -0.72
C ILE A 18 -2.83 -22.68 0.51
N THR A 19 -3.02 -21.67 1.35
CA THR A 19 -2.41 -21.54 2.67
C THR A 19 -3.51 -21.67 3.73
N THR A 20 -3.26 -22.38 4.81
CA THR A 20 -4.26 -22.59 5.87
C THR A 20 -3.58 -22.54 7.21
N GLU A 21 -3.93 -21.52 7.99
CA GLU A 21 -3.46 -21.31 9.36
C GLU A 21 -4.61 -21.19 10.35
N ASN A 22 -4.38 -21.66 11.57
CA ASN A 22 -5.31 -21.41 12.67
C ASN A 22 -4.89 -20.20 13.50
N ALA A 23 -5.86 -19.63 14.20
CA ALA A 23 -5.63 -18.43 15.00
C ALA A 23 -4.67 -18.71 16.17
N GLY A 24 -3.68 -17.84 16.34
CA GLY A 24 -2.77 -17.85 17.50
C GLY A 24 -1.71 -18.94 17.45
N GLU A 25 -1.40 -19.46 16.25
CA GLU A 25 -0.36 -20.48 16.07
C GLU A 25 1.03 -19.88 15.82
N GLY A 26 1.15 -18.61 15.43
CA GLY A 26 2.44 -17.93 15.28
C GLY A 26 2.31 -16.62 14.53
N THR A 27 3.41 -16.17 13.94
CA THR A 27 3.45 -15.12 12.91
C THR A 27 3.89 -15.74 11.58
N ASP A 28 2.94 -15.91 10.67
CA ASP A 28 3.14 -16.72 9.48
C ASP A 28 3.42 -15.87 8.24
N THR A 29 4.28 -16.41 7.36
CA THR A 29 4.75 -15.70 6.16
C THR A 29 4.37 -16.44 4.89
N VAL A 30 3.73 -15.74 3.95
CA VAL A 30 3.61 -16.19 2.57
C VAL A 30 4.67 -15.52 1.72
N ARG A 31 5.45 -16.33 1.01
CA ARG A 31 6.33 -15.86 -0.06
C ARG A 31 5.77 -16.27 -1.41
N SER A 32 5.41 -15.31 -2.25
CA SER A 32 4.64 -15.55 -3.48
C SER A 32 5.35 -15.11 -4.74
N TYR A 33 5.40 -15.97 -5.75
CA TYR A 33 5.85 -15.65 -7.12
C TYR A 33 4.70 -15.21 -8.05
N ILE A 34 3.47 -15.13 -7.53
CA ILE A 34 2.27 -14.68 -8.25
C ILE A 34 1.49 -13.65 -7.42
N ASN A 35 0.45 -13.05 -8.00
CA ASN A 35 -0.49 -12.23 -7.23
C ASN A 35 -1.08 -13.03 -6.07
N TRP A 36 -1.15 -12.41 -4.89
CA TRP A 36 -1.61 -13.11 -3.70
C TRP A 36 -2.42 -12.23 -2.77
N MET A 37 -3.39 -12.86 -2.10
CA MET A 37 -4.19 -12.27 -1.04
C MET A 37 -4.07 -13.17 0.18
N LEU A 38 -3.71 -12.62 1.33
CA LEU A 38 -3.53 -13.39 2.55
C LEU A 38 -4.85 -14.03 2.98
N GLY A 39 -4.79 -15.32 3.32
CA GLY A 39 -5.86 -16.00 4.04
C GLY A 39 -5.94 -15.50 5.49
N ALA A 40 -6.99 -15.87 6.22
CA ALA A 40 -7.09 -15.54 7.64
C ALA A 40 -5.92 -16.14 8.44
N ASN A 41 -5.56 -15.47 9.55
CA ASN A 41 -4.49 -15.90 10.47
C ASN A 41 -3.09 -15.97 9.84
N VAL A 42 -2.86 -15.20 8.78
CA VAL A 42 -1.51 -15.04 8.20
C VAL A 42 -1.14 -13.57 8.26
N GLU A 43 0.05 -13.26 8.74
CA GLU A 43 0.44 -11.90 9.11
C GLU A 43 1.37 -11.25 8.09
N GLN A 44 2.08 -12.03 7.27
CA GLN A 44 3.11 -11.48 6.38
C GLN A 44 2.97 -11.99 4.94
N LEU A 45 3.14 -11.08 3.98
CA LEU A 45 3.28 -11.38 2.56
C LEU A 45 4.58 -10.77 2.02
N GLU A 46 5.39 -11.59 1.37
CA GLU A 46 6.54 -11.18 0.57
C GLU A 46 6.33 -11.60 -0.89
N LEU A 47 6.27 -10.64 -1.80
CA LEU A 47 6.25 -10.90 -3.24
C LEU A 47 7.69 -11.15 -3.70
N LEU A 48 7.88 -12.17 -4.51
CA LEU A 48 9.18 -12.59 -5.02
C LEU A 48 9.30 -12.37 -6.53
N GLY A 49 10.53 -12.50 -7.03
CA GLY A 49 10.85 -12.32 -8.44
C GLY A 49 10.91 -10.86 -8.87
N THR A 50 10.70 -10.63 -10.16
CA THR A 50 10.81 -9.29 -10.79
C THR A 50 9.57 -8.93 -11.59
N GLY A 51 8.49 -9.68 -11.42
CA GLY A 51 7.22 -9.46 -12.11
C GLY A 51 6.39 -8.40 -11.41
N ASN A 52 5.54 -7.71 -12.17
CA ASN A 52 4.54 -6.82 -11.62
C ASN A 52 3.45 -7.66 -10.94
N LEU A 53 3.52 -7.74 -9.61
CA LEU A 53 2.66 -8.58 -8.78
C LEU A 53 1.83 -7.74 -7.81
N ASN A 54 0.66 -8.24 -7.44
CA ASN A 54 -0.22 -7.57 -6.49
C ASN A 54 -0.30 -8.36 -5.18
N GLY A 55 -0.27 -7.65 -4.07
CA GLY A 55 -0.45 -8.16 -2.72
C GLY A 55 -1.69 -7.56 -2.05
N THR A 56 -2.42 -8.36 -1.30
CA THR A 56 -3.56 -7.87 -0.50
C THR A 56 -3.54 -8.51 0.88
N GLY A 57 -3.62 -7.69 1.92
CA GLY A 57 -3.75 -8.14 3.30
C GLY A 57 -5.12 -8.75 3.60
N ASN A 58 -5.34 -9.07 4.86
CA ASN A 58 -6.56 -9.63 5.40
C ASN A 58 -7.14 -8.69 6.49
N ALA A 59 -7.91 -9.25 7.43
CA ALA A 59 -8.55 -8.47 8.49
C ALA A 59 -7.66 -8.21 9.72
N LEU A 60 -6.44 -8.75 9.73
CA LEU A 60 -5.42 -8.50 10.74
C LEU A 60 -4.55 -7.30 10.32
N ASN A 61 -3.62 -6.91 11.20
CA ASN A 61 -2.54 -6.03 10.79
C ASN A 61 -1.46 -6.89 10.13
N ASN A 62 -1.21 -6.66 8.84
CA ASN A 62 -0.24 -7.40 8.07
C ASN A 62 1.00 -6.57 7.75
N THR A 63 2.08 -7.27 7.36
CA THR A 63 3.23 -6.68 6.68
C THR A 63 3.24 -7.17 5.24
N LEU A 64 3.13 -6.25 4.29
CA LEU A 64 3.16 -6.54 2.86
C LEU A 64 4.46 -5.99 2.26
N VAL A 65 5.29 -6.86 1.71
CA VAL A 65 6.55 -6.50 1.04
C VAL A 65 6.45 -6.88 -0.44
N GLY A 66 6.61 -5.90 -1.32
CA GLY A 66 6.69 -6.06 -2.76
C GLY A 66 8.07 -6.53 -3.22
N ASN A 67 8.28 -6.51 -4.54
CA ASN A 67 9.47 -7.01 -5.20
C ASN A 67 10.19 -5.88 -5.95
N SER A 68 10.75 -6.17 -7.13
CA SER A 68 11.43 -5.17 -7.97
C SER A 68 10.65 -4.77 -9.22
N GLY A 69 9.44 -5.30 -9.37
CA GLY A 69 8.49 -4.89 -10.40
C GLY A 69 7.45 -3.95 -9.81
N ASN A 70 6.60 -3.39 -10.67
CA ASN A 70 5.55 -2.47 -10.24
C ASN A 70 4.44 -3.25 -9.54
N ASN A 71 4.34 -3.11 -8.22
CA ASN A 71 3.40 -3.81 -7.38
C ASN A 71 2.17 -2.96 -7.05
N VAL A 72 1.05 -3.64 -6.79
CA VAL A 72 -0.10 -3.03 -6.12
C VAL A 72 -0.26 -3.71 -4.77
N LEU A 73 -0.05 -2.97 -3.69
CA LEU A 73 -0.22 -3.44 -2.31
C LEU A 73 -1.48 -2.82 -1.73
N ASN A 74 -2.40 -3.66 -1.24
CA ASN A 74 -3.62 -3.22 -0.59
C ASN A 74 -3.60 -3.60 0.89
N GLY A 75 -3.60 -2.58 1.74
CA GLY A 75 -3.39 -2.70 3.19
C GLY A 75 -4.58 -3.16 4.02
N GLY A 76 -5.69 -3.57 3.38
CA GLY A 76 -6.76 -4.26 4.09
C GLY A 76 -7.27 -3.53 5.33
N ALA A 77 -7.06 -4.14 6.51
CA ALA A 77 -7.54 -3.66 7.80
C ALA A 77 -6.48 -2.93 8.65
N GLY A 78 -5.40 -2.42 8.05
CA GLY A 78 -4.36 -1.65 8.73
C GLY A 78 -3.00 -2.35 8.62
N ASP A 79 -2.33 -2.15 7.48
CA ASP A 79 -1.10 -2.88 7.16
C ASP A 79 0.12 -1.97 6.97
N ASP A 80 1.29 -2.52 7.30
CA ASP A 80 2.59 -1.96 6.92
C ASP A 80 2.95 -2.43 5.50
N MET A 81 3.00 -1.51 4.54
CA MET A 81 3.28 -1.81 3.13
C MET A 81 4.63 -1.22 2.70
N ARG A 82 5.44 -2.05 2.04
CA ARG A 82 6.72 -1.67 1.40
C ARG A 82 6.75 -2.17 -0.03
N GLY A 83 6.84 -1.29 -1.01
CA GLY A 83 6.76 -1.57 -2.43
C GLY A 83 8.01 -2.26 -2.96
N GLY A 84 9.17 -1.73 -2.58
CA GLY A 84 10.44 -2.20 -3.11
C GLY A 84 10.81 -1.36 -4.33
N ALA A 85 11.53 -1.94 -5.28
CA ALA A 85 11.87 -1.18 -6.49
C ALA A 85 10.75 -1.27 -7.53
N GLY A 86 10.62 -0.25 -8.37
CA GLY A 86 9.51 -0.17 -9.33
C GLY A 86 8.62 1.01 -9.00
N ASN A 87 7.64 1.27 -9.86
CA ASN A 87 6.64 2.30 -9.58
C ASN A 87 5.40 1.63 -9.00
N ASP A 88 5.28 1.69 -7.69
CA ASP A 88 4.32 0.93 -6.91
C ASP A 88 3.06 1.73 -6.59
N ILE A 89 1.99 1.00 -6.29
CA ILE A 89 0.70 1.55 -5.87
C ILE A 89 0.34 0.99 -4.49
N TYR A 90 0.19 1.88 -3.53
CA TYR A 90 -0.35 1.59 -2.21
C TYR A 90 -1.83 1.95 -2.17
N VAL A 91 -2.70 0.97 -1.89
CA VAL A 91 -4.12 1.21 -1.66
C VAL A 91 -4.34 1.32 -0.15
N VAL A 92 -4.73 2.52 0.26
CA VAL A 92 -4.95 2.88 1.67
C VAL A 92 -6.43 3.08 1.90
N ALA A 93 -6.98 2.36 2.88
CA ALA A 93 -8.40 2.45 3.26
C ALA A 93 -8.62 2.41 4.77
N ALA A 94 -7.59 2.12 5.56
CA ALA A 94 -7.64 2.07 7.01
C ALA A 94 -6.68 3.10 7.62
N ALA A 95 -7.08 3.71 8.75
CA ALA A 95 -6.22 4.67 9.46
C ALA A 95 -4.96 4.02 10.07
N GLY A 96 -4.91 2.69 10.13
CA GLY A 96 -3.75 1.92 10.56
C GLY A 96 -2.76 1.60 9.44
N ASP A 97 -3.10 1.88 8.17
CA ASP A 97 -2.19 1.64 7.05
C ASP A 97 -0.93 2.51 7.17
N VAL A 98 0.21 1.97 6.78
CA VAL A 98 1.49 2.66 6.69
C VAL A 98 2.16 2.32 5.37
N THR A 99 2.68 3.33 4.67
CA THR A 99 3.43 3.16 3.42
C THR A 99 4.89 3.56 3.65
N ALA A 100 5.82 2.69 3.28
CA ALA A 100 7.25 2.92 3.47
C ALA A 100 8.05 2.61 2.19
N GLU A 101 8.82 3.61 1.75
CA GLU A 101 9.70 3.55 0.57
C GLU A 101 11.13 3.95 0.94
N ASP A 102 12.12 3.31 0.33
CA ASP A 102 13.51 3.78 0.40
C ASP A 102 13.81 4.77 -0.76
N PRO A 103 14.82 5.64 -0.62
CA PRO A 103 15.15 6.59 -1.67
C PRO A 103 15.53 5.92 -3.01
N SER A 104 15.11 6.53 -4.12
CA SER A 104 15.45 6.09 -5.48
C SER A 104 14.94 4.70 -5.87
N GLN A 105 13.83 4.26 -5.28
CA GLN A 105 13.19 2.98 -5.61
C GLN A 105 12.14 3.07 -6.73
N GLY A 106 11.61 4.26 -7.00
CA GLY A 106 10.68 4.45 -8.10
C GLY A 106 10.02 5.81 -8.09
N THR A 107 8.82 5.85 -8.67
CA THR A 107 7.86 6.95 -8.51
C THR A 107 6.54 6.36 -8.07
N ASP A 108 6.27 6.46 -6.78
CA ASP A 108 5.26 5.64 -6.12
C ASP A 108 3.99 6.42 -5.86
N THR A 109 2.86 5.71 -5.87
CA THR A 109 1.53 6.30 -5.78
C THR A 109 0.75 5.74 -4.60
N VAL A 110 0.29 6.61 -3.71
CA VAL A 110 -0.78 6.26 -2.78
C VAL A 110 -2.12 6.56 -3.41
N ARG A 111 -2.99 5.55 -3.48
CA ARG A 111 -4.41 5.66 -3.74
C ARG A 111 -5.15 5.55 -2.42
N SER A 112 -5.70 6.66 -1.93
CA SER A 112 -6.32 6.71 -0.61
C SER A 112 -7.83 6.91 -0.67
N TYR A 113 -8.55 6.13 0.14
CA TYR A 113 -9.99 6.31 0.42
C TYR A 113 -10.23 7.07 1.73
N ILE A 114 -9.18 7.57 2.37
CA ILE A 114 -9.22 8.34 3.62
C ILE A 114 -8.36 9.61 3.50
N ASN A 115 -8.38 10.45 4.54
CA ASN A 115 -7.40 11.54 4.62
C ASN A 115 -6.00 10.95 4.70
N TRP A 116 -5.05 11.52 3.95
CA TRP A 116 -3.73 10.95 3.87
C TRP A 116 -2.62 11.99 3.82
N THR A 117 -1.51 11.66 4.45
CA THR A 117 -0.24 12.38 4.35
C THR A 117 0.80 11.43 3.79
N LEU A 118 1.45 11.81 2.69
CA LEU A 118 2.49 10.98 2.08
C LEU A 118 3.66 10.78 3.05
N GLY A 119 4.09 9.52 3.22
CA GLY A 119 5.36 9.20 3.86
C GLY A 119 6.55 9.68 3.02
N ALA A 120 7.77 9.65 3.57
CA ALA A 120 8.97 9.99 2.82
C ALA A 120 9.13 9.08 1.58
N ASN A 121 9.78 9.59 0.53
CA ASN A 121 10.07 8.85 -0.71
C ASN A 121 8.85 8.37 -1.51
N VAL A 122 7.65 8.90 -1.22
CA VAL A 122 6.46 8.70 -2.05
C VAL A 122 6.12 9.99 -2.78
N GLU A 123 5.94 9.92 -4.09
CA GLU A 123 5.83 11.10 -4.95
C GLU A 123 4.39 11.47 -5.29
N GLN A 124 3.45 10.52 -5.27
CA GLN A 124 2.10 10.75 -5.78
C GLN A 124 1.00 10.37 -4.78
N LEU A 125 -0.02 11.22 -4.69
CA LEU A 125 -1.26 10.94 -3.97
C LEU A 125 -2.44 11.10 -4.92
N GLU A 126 -3.29 10.08 -4.98
CA GLU A 126 -4.59 10.10 -5.62
C GLU A 126 -5.65 9.82 -4.55
N LEU A 127 -6.47 10.82 -4.22
CA LEU A 127 -7.65 10.63 -3.39
C LEU A 127 -8.76 10.00 -4.24
N LEU A 128 -9.43 9.00 -3.68
CA LEU A 128 -10.49 8.26 -4.34
C LEU A 128 -11.80 8.32 -3.56
N GLY A 129 -12.89 8.10 -4.27
CA GLY A 129 -14.24 8.09 -3.72
C GLY A 129 -14.98 9.41 -3.93
N THR A 130 -15.89 9.69 -2.99
CA THR A 130 -16.77 10.86 -3.02
C THR A 130 -16.79 11.58 -1.67
N GLY A 131 -15.80 11.31 -0.82
CA GLY A 131 -15.72 11.88 0.52
C GLY A 131 -15.09 13.27 0.48
N ASN A 132 -15.26 14.06 1.53
CA ASN A 132 -14.47 15.28 1.69
C ASN A 132 -13.10 14.91 2.25
N LEU A 133 -12.25 14.37 1.39
CA LEU A 133 -10.93 13.86 1.75
C LEU A 133 -9.85 14.94 1.58
N ASN A 134 -8.86 14.95 2.46
CA ASN A 134 -7.73 15.86 2.42
C ASN A 134 -6.43 15.09 2.19
N GLY A 135 -5.52 15.72 1.44
CA GLY A 135 -4.23 15.15 1.08
C GLY A 135 -3.10 16.10 1.45
N THR A 136 -2.06 15.56 2.08
CA THR A 136 -0.82 16.29 2.36
C THR A 136 0.37 15.57 1.72
N GLY A 137 1.23 16.32 1.03
CA GLY A 137 2.51 15.84 0.50
C GLY A 137 3.59 15.71 1.59
N ASN A 138 4.83 15.51 1.15
CA ASN A 138 6.03 15.44 1.98
C ASN A 138 7.05 16.51 1.51
N SER A 139 8.34 16.33 1.80
CA SER A 139 9.41 17.27 1.42
C SER A 139 9.89 17.14 -0.03
N LEU A 140 9.35 16.19 -0.81
CA LEU A 140 9.67 15.97 -2.22
C LEU A 140 8.71 16.77 -3.11
N ASN A 141 9.01 16.79 -4.41
CA ASN A 141 8.08 17.33 -5.40
C ASN A 141 6.92 16.35 -5.59
N ASN A 142 5.81 16.55 -4.87
CA ASN A 142 4.66 15.65 -4.97
C ASN A 142 3.64 16.06 -6.05
N THR A 143 2.98 15.07 -6.64
CA THR A 143 1.75 15.28 -7.43
C THR A 143 0.55 14.82 -6.61
N LEU A 144 -0.37 15.74 -6.31
CA LEU A 144 -1.59 15.45 -5.56
C LEU A 144 -2.83 15.63 -6.45
N VAL A 145 -3.67 14.60 -6.49
CA VAL A 145 -4.94 14.56 -7.22
C VAL A 145 -6.07 14.31 -6.22
N GLY A 146 -7.05 15.21 -6.21
CA GLY A 146 -8.26 15.11 -5.38
C GLY A 146 -9.33 14.17 -5.98
N ASP A 147 -10.33 13.83 -5.18
CA ASP A 147 -11.50 13.07 -5.62
C ASP A 147 -12.63 14.01 -6.08
N SER A 148 -13.87 13.51 -6.15
CA SER A 148 -15.04 14.32 -6.54
C SER A 148 -15.63 15.17 -5.40
N GLY A 149 -15.16 14.99 -4.17
CA GLY A 149 -15.59 15.72 -3.00
C GLY A 149 -14.89 17.07 -2.84
N ALA A 150 -15.13 17.72 -1.70
CA ALA A 150 -14.38 18.93 -1.35
C ALA A 150 -13.04 18.52 -0.73
N ASN A 151 -11.94 18.69 -1.48
CA ASN A 151 -10.60 18.34 -1.01
C ASN A 151 -9.78 19.57 -0.59
N SER A 152 -9.09 19.47 0.54
CA SER A 152 -7.94 20.32 0.86
C SER A 152 -6.65 19.58 0.51
N LEU A 153 -5.85 20.15 -0.38
CA LEU A 153 -4.59 19.57 -0.85
C LEU A 153 -3.42 20.50 -0.50
N SER A 154 -2.49 20.02 0.32
CA SER A 154 -1.25 20.72 0.68
C SER A 154 -0.06 19.94 0.17
N GLY A 155 0.87 20.57 -0.57
CA GLY A 155 2.04 19.85 -1.11
C GLY A 155 3.18 19.63 -0.10
N GLY A 156 2.95 19.88 1.20
CA GLY A 156 4.01 19.79 2.20
C GLY A 156 5.15 20.79 1.95
N ASP A 157 6.35 20.43 2.38
CA ASP A 157 7.55 21.28 2.28
C ASP A 157 8.17 21.31 0.88
N GLY A 158 7.78 20.41 -0.03
CA GLY A 158 8.34 20.26 -1.38
C GLY A 158 7.48 20.81 -2.54
N TRP A 159 6.54 21.72 -2.24
CA TRP A 159 5.47 22.13 -3.16
C TRP A 159 5.92 22.60 -4.56
N GLN A 160 5.53 21.86 -5.61
CA GLN A 160 5.53 22.30 -7.02
C GLN A 160 4.29 21.73 -7.76
N GLY A 161 3.12 22.35 -7.59
CA GLY A 161 2.00 22.26 -8.54
C GLY A 161 0.84 21.32 -8.15
N LEU A 162 -0.35 21.91 -7.96
CA LEU A 162 -1.62 21.20 -7.77
C LEU A 162 -2.28 20.88 -9.11
N ARG A 163 -2.67 19.62 -9.35
CA ARG A 163 -3.65 19.27 -10.39
C ARG A 163 -4.98 18.98 -9.72
N SER A 164 -5.71 20.04 -9.40
CA SER A 164 -7.09 19.92 -8.92
C SER A 164 -7.96 19.34 -10.05
N GLY A 165 -8.45 18.12 -9.84
CA GLY A 165 -9.69 17.67 -10.45
C GLY A 165 -10.85 18.43 -9.80
N HIS A 166 -11.09 19.66 -10.25
CA HIS A 166 -12.21 20.55 -9.86
C HIS A 166 -12.24 21.16 -8.43
N ARG A 167 -11.78 22.42 -8.41
CA ARG A 167 -12.16 23.60 -7.58
C ARG A 167 -11.38 23.93 -6.30
N GLU A 168 -10.79 25.13 -6.40
CA GLU A 168 -10.41 26.15 -5.40
C GLU A 168 -9.34 25.80 -4.34
N VAL A 169 -8.14 26.28 -4.63
CA VAL A 169 -7.09 26.57 -3.63
C VAL A 169 -7.46 27.89 -2.97
N GLU A 170 -7.99 27.88 -1.75
CA GLU A 170 -7.90 29.03 -0.86
C GLU A 170 -6.68 28.87 0.05
N HIS A 171 -5.68 29.73 -0.16
CA HIS A 171 -4.70 30.04 0.87
C HIS A 171 -5.38 30.96 1.90
N VAL A 172 -5.30 30.60 3.18
CA VAL A 172 -5.43 31.56 4.28
C VAL A 172 -4.02 31.92 4.75
#